data_AF-A0A946JCW2-F1
#
_entry.id   AF-A0A946JCW2-F1
#
_cell.length_a   1.000
_cell.length_b   1.000
_cell.length_c   1.000
_cell.angle_alpha   90.00
_cell.angle_beta   90.00
_cell.angle_gamma   90.00
#
_symmetry.space_group_name_H-M   'P 1'
#
loop_
_entity.id
_entity.type
_entity.pdbx_description
1 polymer ?
#
loop_
_entity_poly.entity_id
_entity_poly.type
_entity_poly.pdbx_seq_one_letter_code
_entity_poly.pdbx_strand_id
1 'polypeptide(L)'
;WPQNIGGKPNWTFYHNMPAFVPIMFECTVMFAAHLMSITYLIRCGLYPGAESDSPDERTTDDKFLMELEVSGETKTIKDLLAKTGASEINEKDS
;
A
#
# COMPACT_ATOMS: atom_id res chain seq x y z
N TRP A 1 -21.71 -15.40 -31.34
CA TRP A 1 -22.43 -14.92 -32.52
C TRP A 1 -21.43 -14.59 -33.62
N PRO A 2 -21.05 -15.56 -34.47
CA PRO A 2 -20.03 -15.35 -35.50
C PRO A 2 -20.60 -14.46 -36.61
N GLN A 3 -19.98 -13.31 -36.82
CA GLN A 3 -20.31 -12.35 -37.88
C GLN A 3 -19.10 -12.12 -38.78
N ASN A 4 -19.36 -11.97 -40.07
CA ASN A 4 -18.34 -11.54 -41.01
C ASN A 4 -18.28 -10.01 -41.03
N ILE A 5 -17.24 -9.44 -40.41
CA ILE A 5 -16.99 -8.01 -40.37
C ILE A 5 -15.65 -7.75 -41.05
N GLY A 6 -15.68 -7.15 -42.25
CA GLY A 6 -14.49 -6.79 -43.00
C GLY A 6 -13.66 -7.96 -43.54
N GLY A 7 -14.25 -9.16 -43.69
CA GLY A 7 -13.56 -10.33 -44.25
C GLY A 7 -12.51 -10.96 -43.32
N LYS A 8 -12.46 -10.55 -42.05
CA LYS A 8 -11.48 -11.07 -41.09
C LYS A 8 -11.76 -12.54 -40.72
N PRO A 9 -10.72 -13.37 -40.55
CA PRO A 9 -10.90 -14.79 -40.25
C PRO A 9 -11.33 -15.01 -38.79
N ASN A 10 -12.64 -14.96 -38.54
CA ASN A 10 -13.25 -15.07 -37.20
C ASN A 10 -13.68 -16.50 -36.79
N TRP A 11 -13.37 -17.52 -37.61
CA TRP A 11 -13.83 -18.90 -37.37
C TRP A 11 -13.04 -19.65 -36.30
N THR A 12 -11.80 -19.24 -36.03
CA THR A 12 -10.95 -19.86 -35.00
C THR A 12 -10.12 -18.79 -34.32
N PHE A 13 -9.92 -18.93 -33.01
CA PHE A 13 -9.20 -17.95 -32.19
C PHE A 13 -7.80 -17.64 -32.73
N TYR A 14 -7.04 -18.66 -33.18
CA TYR A 14 -5.69 -18.48 -33.69
C TYR A 14 -5.60 -17.55 -34.91
N HIS A 15 -6.58 -17.58 -35.81
CA HIS A 15 -6.55 -16.75 -37.02
C HIS A 15 -6.84 -15.27 -36.76
N ASN A 16 -7.64 -14.95 -35.72
CA ASN A 16 -7.93 -13.56 -35.33
C ASN A 16 -7.15 -13.11 -34.09
N MET A 17 -6.22 -13.93 -33.59
CA MET A 17 -5.43 -13.66 -32.38
C MET A 17 -4.77 -12.27 -32.37
N PRO A 18 -4.16 -11.76 -33.47
CA PRO A 18 -3.52 -10.45 -33.45
C PRO A 18 -4.46 -9.29 -33.09
N ALA A 19 -5.75 -9.39 -33.41
CA ALA A 19 -6.72 -8.35 -33.06
C ALA A 19 -7.05 -8.31 -31.56
N PHE A 20 -6.84 -9.41 -30.83
CA PHE A 20 -7.09 -9.49 -29.39
C PHE A 20 -5.88 -9.10 -28.53
N VAL A 21 -4.68 -9.04 -29.11
CA VAL A 21 -3.45 -8.69 -28.37
C VAL A 21 -3.55 -7.34 -27.67
N PRO A 22 -4.00 -6.24 -28.30
CA PRO A 22 -4.12 -4.95 -27.62
C PRO A 22 -5.10 -5.01 -26.44
N ILE A 23 -6.23 -5.70 -26.61
CA ILE A 23 -7.27 -5.81 -25.57
C ILE A 23 -6.75 -6.62 -24.38
N MET A 24 -6.08 -7.76 -24.64
CA MET A 24 -5.49 -8.57 -23.58
C MET A 24 -4.39 -7.81 -22.84
N PHE A 25 -3.55 -7.06 -23.54
CA PHE A 25 -2.53 -6.21 -22.94
C PHE A 25 -3.15 -5.19 -21.98
N GLU A 26 -4.12 -4.40 -22.46
CA GLU A 26 -4.80 -3.39 -21.63
C GLU A 26 -5.49 -4.03 -20.42
N CYS A 27 -6.16 -5.17 -20.59
CA CYS A 27 -6.75 -5.89 -19.46
C CYS A 27 -5.71 -6.31 -18.42
N THR A 28 -4.57 -6.87 -18.84
CA THR A 28 -3.53 -7.31 -17.89
C THR A 28 -2.95 -6.14 -17.10
N VAL A 29 -2.68 -5.00 -17.76
CA VAL A 29 -2.16 -3.79 -17.09
C VAL A 29 -3.21 -3.20 -16.15
N MET A 30 -4.47 -3.12 -16.60
CA MET A 30 -5.58 -2.60 -15.79
C MET A 30 -5.75 -3.43 -14.52
N PHE A 31 -5.84 -4.76 -14.62
CA PHE A 31 -6.01 -5.62 -13.44
C PHE A 31 -4.78 -5.59 -12.54
N ALA A 32 -3.56 -5.63 -13.10
CA ALA A 32 -2.34 -5.59 -12.30
C ALA A 32 -2.24 -4.30 -11.47
N ALA A 33 -2.49 -3.14 -12.09
CA ALA A 33 -2.39 -1.85 -11.42
C ALA A 33 -3.44 -1.70 -10.31
N HIS A 34 -4.72 -1.98 -10.61
CA HIS A 34 -5.79 -1.77 -9.64
C HIS A 34 -5.75 -2.79 -8.51
N LEU A 35 -5.54 -4.08 -8.81
CA LEU A 35 -5.50 -5.11 -7.76
C LEU A 35 -4.31 -4.92 -6.83
N MET A 36 -3.15 -4.50 -7.35
CA MET A 36 -1.99 -4.17 -6.50
C MET A 36 -2.29 -2.98 -5.59
N SER A 37 -2.85 -1.90 -6.13
CA SER A 37 -3.21 -0.72 -5.33
C SER A 37 -4.25 -1.05 -4.25
N ILE A 38 -5.29 -1.81 -4.59
CA ILE A 38 -6.32 -2.21 -3.63
C ILE A 38 -5.72 -3.12 -2.54
N THR A 39 -4.87 -4.08 -2.93
CA THR A 39 -4.19 -4.97 -1.97
C THR A 39 -3.30 -4.18 -1.02
N TYR A 40 -2.58 -3.17 -1.52
CA TYR A 40 -1.77 -2.27 -0.71
C TYR A 40 -2.62 -1.52 0.32
N LEU A 41 -3.72 -0.88 -0.11
CA LEU A 41 -4.62 -0.15 0.78
C LEU A 41 -5.20 -1.05 1.87
N ILE A 42 -5.61 -2.28 1.53
CA ILE A 42 -6.15 -3.23 2.51
C ILE A 42 -5.06 -3.71 3.48
N ARG A 43 -3.87 -4.07 2.97
CA ARG A 43 -2.79 -4.60 3.82
C ARG A 43 -2.18 -3.58 4.75
N CYS A 44 -2.11 -2.32 4.33
CA CYS A 44 -1.60 -1.24 5.16
C CYS A 44 -2.68 -0.61 6.05
N GLY A 45 -3.92 -1.12 6.03
CA GLY A 45 -5.03 -0.54 6.79
C GLY A 45 -5.48 0.84 6.28
N LEU A 46 -5.02 1.28 5.10
CA LEU A 46 -5.32 2.59 4.51
C LEU A 46 -6.62 2.59 3.68
N TYR A 47 -7.60 1.76 4.05
CA TYR A 47 -8.87 1.70 3.34
C TYR A 47 -9.71 2.97 3.60
N PRO A 48 -10.59 3.37 2.67
CA PRO A 48 -11.41 4.57 2.86
C PRO A 48 -12.28 4.42 4.12
N GLY A 49 -12.06 5.30 5.11
CA GLY A 49 -12.71 5.26 6.42
C GLY A 49 -11.90 4.59 7.53
N ALA A 50 -10.63 4.23 7.28
CA ALA A 50 -9.71 3.81 8.33
C ALA A 50 -9.41 4.94 9.33
N GLU A 51 -9.29 4.59 10.60
CA GLU A 51 -8.82 5.51 11.64
C GLU A 51 -7.31 5.74 11.49
N SER A 52 -6.84 6.93 11.86
CA SER A 52 -5.41 7.26 11.80
C SER A 52 -4.70 6.64 13.00
N ASP A 53 -3.73 5.76 12.73
CA ASP A 53 -2.87 5.15 13.76
C ASP A 53 -1.71 6.07 14.21
N SER A 54 -1.73 7.36 13.84
CA SER A 54 -0.64 8.29 14.18
C SER A 54 -0.67 8.64 15.68
N PRO A 55 0.37 8.32 16.48
CA PRO A 55 0.33 8.49 17.94
C PRO A 55 0.40 9.96 18.42
N ASP A 56 0.88 10.85 17.55
CA ASP A 56 0.93 12.30 17.71
C ASP A 56 0.76 12.94 16.32
N GLU A 57 -0.14 13.92 16.19
CA GLU A 57 -0.45 14.61 14.93
C GLU A 57 0.79 15.33 14.35
N ARG A 58 1.72 15.74 15.21
CA ARG A 58 2.97 16.42 14.83
C ARG A 58 3.95 15.54 14.08
N THR A 59 3.73 14.22 14.07
CA THR A 59 4.57 13.27 13.33
C THR A 59 4.55 13.46 11.82
N THR A 60 3.47 14.05 11.29
CA THR A 60 3.33 14.30 9.86
C THR A 60 3.97 15.63 9.42
N ASP A 61 4.16 16.57 10.35
CA ASP A 61 4.61 17.94 10.05
C ASP A 61 6.08 18.19 10.44
N ASP A 62 6.44 18.03 11.72
CA ASP A 62 7.71 18.57 12.25
C ASP A 62 8.60 17.60 13.04
N LYS A 63 8.05 16.47 13.53
CA LYS A 63 8.75 15.59 14.48
C LYS A 63 8.79 14.14 14.02
N PHE A 64 9.92 13.48 14.26
CA PHE A 64 10.01 12.03 14.15
C PHE A 64 9.72 11.41 15.52
N LEU A 65 8.79 10.46 15.56
CA LEU A 65 8.44 9.71 16.77
C LEU A 65 9.02 8.30 16.69
N MET A 66 9.61 7.84 17.80
CA MET A 66 10.02 6.46 17.99
C MET A 66 9.29 5.92 19.21
N GLU A 67 8.43 4.94 19.00
CA GLU A 67 7.74 4.23 20.07
C GLU A 67 8.50 2.95 20.39
N LEU A 68 8.73 2.70 21.69
CA LEU A 68 9.41 1.53 22.20
C LEU A 68 8.50 0.86 23.22
N GLU A 69 8.08 -0.37 22.94
CA GLU A 69 7.36 -1.19 23.91
C GLU A 69 8.38 -1.77 24.90
N VAL A 70 8.28 -1.38 26.17
CA VAL A 70 9.25 -1.73 27.22
C VAL A 70 8.60 -2.65 28.25
N SER A 71 9.00 -3.92 28.27
CA SER A 71 8.54 -4.90 29.28
C SER A 71 9.46 -4.98 30.52
N GLY A 72 10.10 -3.87 30.91
CA GLY A 72 11.17 -3.87 31.93
C GLY A 72 11.57 -2.50 32.47
N GLU A 73 12.87 -2.32 32.78
CA GLU A 73 13.38 -1.15 33.51
C GLU A 73 13.43 0.12 32.63
N THR A 74 12.46 1.02 32.81
CA THR A 74 12.29 2.24 32.02
C THR A 74 13.41 3.26 32.17
N LYS A 75 14.11 3.29 33.31
CA LYS A 75 15.18 4.26 33.60
C LYS A 75 16.38 4.15 32.65
N THR A 76 16.86 2.93 32.41
CA THR A 76 18.02 2.69 31.54
C THR A 76 17.75 3.12 30.11
N ILE A 77 16.51 2.93 29.63
CA ILE A 77 16.10 3.32 28.28
C ILE A 77 15.97 4.84 28.17
N LYS A 78 15.42 5.51 29.18
CA LYS A 78 15.37 6.99 29.21
C LYS A 78 16.76 7.61 29.18
N ASP A 79 17.71 7.07 29.94
CA ASP A 79 19.08 7.57 29.96
C ASP A 79 19.79 7.36 28.62
N LEU A 80 19.53 6.24 27.94
CA LEU A 80 20.02 5.98 26.59
C LEU A 80 19.43 6.98 25.58
N LEU A 81 18.11 7.21 25.61
CA LEU A 81 17.43 8.15 24.71
C LEU A 81 17.87 9.60 24.93
N ALA A 82 18.07 10.00 26.19
CA ALA A 82 18.61 11.32 26.51
C ALA A 82 20.03 11.49 25.97
N LYS A 83 20.85 10.44 26.02
CA LYS A 83 22.23 10.46 25.52
C LYS A 83 22.30 10.49 23.99
N THR A 84 21.36 9.86 23.28
CA THR A 84 21.28 9.89 21.81
C THR A 84 20.64 11.15 21.25
N GLY A 85 20.20 12.09 22.09
CA GLY A 85 19.72 13.40 21.66
C GLY A 85 18.20 13.47 21.41
N ALA A 86 17.40 12.63 22.08
CA ALA A 86 15.95 12.75 22.04
C ALA A 86 15.52 14.13 22.57
N SER A 87 14.75 14.88 21.78
CA SER A 87 14.28 16.22 22.15
C SER A 87 13.17 16.18 23.20
N GLU A 88 12.31 15.16 23.14
CA GLU A 88 11.17 14.97 24.05
C GLU A 88 11.01 13.48 24.34
N ILE A 89 10.74 13.14 25.61
CA ILE A 89 10.56 11.76 26.07
C ILE A 89 9.25 11.72 26.85
N ASN A 90 8.26 11.01 26.31
CA ASN A 90 6.94 10.83 26.92
C ASN A 90 6.74 9.36 27.32
N GLU A 91 6.17 9.13 28.50
CA GLU A 91 5.65 7.82 28.90
C GLU A 91 4.13 7.83 28.70
N LYS A 92 3.62 6.92 27.87
CA LYS A 92 2.20 6.59 27.80
C LYS A 92 2.03 5.18 28.36
N ASP A 93 1.12 5.04 29.31
CA ASP A 93 0.64 3.73 29.73
C ASP A 93 -0.32 3.20 28.66
N SER A 94 -0.14 1.93 28.26
CA SER A 94 -0.96 1.24 27.26
C SER A 94 -2.40 1.00 27.71
#